data_AF-A0A960VLV9-F1
#
_entry.id   AF-A0A960VLV9-F1
#
_cell.length_a   1.000
_cell.length_b   1.000
_cell.length_c   1.000
_cell.angle_alpha   90.00
_cell.angle_beta   90.00
_cell.angle_gamma   90.00
#
_symmetry.space_group_name_H-M   'P 1'
#
loop_
_entity.id
_entity.type
_entity.pdbx_description
1 polymer ?
#
loop_
_entity_poly.entity_id
_entity_poly.type
_entity_poly.pdbx_seq_one_letter_code
_entity_poly.pdbx_strand_id
1 'polypeptide(L)'
;MTRPVPLRLLVALLALVAAASNAPAAEAPDPSVLVGTWQVDLRPTPDAEPYFQTFVVTAAGADTLAGSFYGTEIGEGRINTDWGALHLAFVTGDGSGAYNTSAVLDGDVLRGTTHSLGRDFLAVWTARRQ
;
A
#
# COMPACT_ATOMS: atom_id res chain seq x y z
N MET A 1 -56.83 13.82 -10.38
CA MET A 1 -57.07 14.24 -8.98
C MET A 1 -55.77 14.06 -8.21
N THR A 2 -54.87 15.06 -8.26
CA THR A 2 -53.52 15.02 -7.67
C THR A 2 -53.54 15.74 -6.33
N ARG A 3 -53.28 15.03 -5.23
CA ARG A 3 -53.22 15.62 -3.89
C ARG A 3 -51.86 16.35 -3.72
N PRO A 4 -51.84 17.62 -3.30
CA PRO A 4 -50.59 18.36 -3.10
C PRO A 4 -49.81 17.76 -1.93
N VAL A 5 -48.50 17.59 -2.10
CA VAL A 5 -47.59 17.17 -1.03
C VAL A 5 -47.55 18.29 0.02
N PRO A 6 -47.86 18.01 1.30
CA PRO A 6 -47.85 19.04 2.33
C PRO A 6 -46.42 19.56 2.55
N LEU A 7 -46.27 20.89 2.63
CA LEU A 7 -45.00 21.62 2.76
C LEU A 7 -44.11 21.08 3.90
N ARG A 8 -44.70 20.53 4.96
CA ARG A 8 -44.00 19.88 6.09
C ARG A 8 -43.29 18.57 5.69
N LEU A 9 -43.86 17.78 4.78
CA LEU A 9 -43.20 16.58 4.24
C LEU A 9 -42.02 16.97 3.34
N LEU A 10 -42.13 18.08 2.60
CA LEU A 10 -41.05 18.58 1.75
C LEU A 10 -39.86 19.07 2.59
N VAL A 11 -40.11 19.80 3.67
CA VAL A 11 -39.07 20.28 4.61
C VAL A 11 -38.38 19.11 5.33
N ALA A 12 -39.12 18.08 5.74
CA ALA A 12 -38.54 16.89 6.37
C ALA A 12 -37.65 16.08 5.41
N LEU A 13 -38.01 16.03 4.12
CA LEU A 13 -37.21 15.35 3.10
C LEU A 13 -35.91 16.11 2.78
N LEU A 14 -35.94 17.44 2.72
CA LEU A 14 -34.75 18.27 2.54
C LEU A 14 -33.77 18.20 3.73
N ALA A 15 -34.28 18.08 4.96
CA ALA A 15 -33.44 17.93 6.15
C ALA A 15 -32.71 16.57 6.20
N LEU A 16 -33.29 15.52 5.61
CA LEU A 16 -32.67 14.18 5.59
C LEU A 16 -31.53 14.08 4.57
N VAL A 17 -31.57 14.86 3.48
CA VAL A 17 -30.51 14.88 2.44
C VAL A 17 -29.27 15.65 2.89
N ALA A 18 -29.44 16.66 3.75
CA ALA A 18 -28.32 17.48 4.25
C ALA A 18 -27.43 16.77 5.29
N ALA A 19 -27.90 15.67 5.89
CA ALA A 19 -27.17 14.94 6.93
C ALA A 19 -26.26 13.82 6.40
N ALA A 20 -26.30 13.52 5.09
CA ALA A 20 -25.68 12.30 4.55
C ALA A 20 -24.22 12.45 4.07
N SER A 21 -23.64 13.65 4.05
CA SER A 21 -22.43 13.91 3.23
C SER A 21 -21.15 14.26 4.00
N ASN A 22 -21.15 14.24 5.33
CA ASN A 22 -19.98 14.66 6.12
C ASN A 22 -19.29 13.47 6.81
N ALA A 23 -19.14 12.34 6.12
CA ALA A 23 -18.20 11.33 6.58
C ALA A 23 -16.79 11.96 6.55
N PRO A 24 -16.06 12.02 7.68
CA PRO A 24 -14.68 12.50 7.66
C PRO A 24 -13.89 11.64 6.67
N ALA A 25 -13.12 12.28 5.81
CA ALA A 25 -12.15 11.57 4.98
C ALA A 25 -11.25 10.76 5.93
N ALA A 26 -11.09 9.47 5.65
CA ALA A 26 -10.16 8.65 6.41
C ALA A 26 -8.78 9.32 6.37
N GLU A 27 -8.19 9.52 7.54
CA GLU A 27 -6.86 10.13 7.64
C GLU A 27 -5.87 9.25 6.86
N ALA A 28 -5.07 9.89 6.00
CA ALA A 28 -4.09 9.18 5.20
C ALA A 28 -3.09 8.48 6.14
N PRO A 29 -2.75 7.20 5.91
CA PRO A 29 -1.78 6.50 6.75
C PRO A 29 -0.45 7.25 6.85
N ASP A 30 0.14 7.32 8.04
CA ASP A 30 1.47 7.92 8.22
C ASP A 30 2.56 7.03 7.60
N PRO A 31 3.31 7.49 6.58
CA PRO A 31 4.40 6.75 5.97
C PRO A 31 5.49 6.31 6.94
N SER A 32 5.69 7.03 8.05
CA SER A 32 6.72 6.73 9.04
C SER A 32 6.55 5.33 9.65
N VAL A 33 5.33 4.75 9.59
CA VAL A 33 5.04 3.38 10.00
C VAL A 33 5.85 2.34 9.24
N LEU A 34 6.40 2.66 8.06
CA LEU A 34 7.27 1.76 7.31
C LEU A 34 8.68 1.65 7.88
N VAL A 35 9.16 2.66 8.62
CA VAL A 35 10.56 2.70 9.08
C VAL A 35 10.89 1.50 9.97
N GLY A 36 12.05 0.90 9.73
CA GLY A 36 12.55 -0.27 10.43
C GLY A 36 12.82 -1.45 9.52
N THR A 37 12.93 -2.63 10.13
CA THR A 37 13.32 -3.86 9.44
C THR A 37 12.14 -4.80 9.30
N TRP A 38 11.99 -5.37 8.11
CA TRP A 38 10.94 -6.29 7.73
C TRP A 38 11.54 -7.61 7.24
N GLN A 39 10.99 -8.73 7.71
CA GLN A 39 11.29 -10.06 7.18
C GLN A 39 10.33 -10.34 6.04
N VAL A 40 10.87 -10.46 4.84
CA VAL A 40 10.17 -10.77 3.60
C VAL A 40 10.22 -12.27 3.35
N ASP A 41 9.09 -12.89 3.06
CA ASP A 41 9.02 -14.28 2.60
C ASP A 41 8.88 -14.31 1.07
N LEU A 42 9.93 -14.78 0.40
CA LEU A 42 10.07 -14.87 -1.06
C LEU A 42 9.87 -16.30 -1.57
N ARG A 43 9.22 -17.20 -0.81
CA ARG A 43 8.96 -18.56 -1.28
C ARG A 43 8.24 -18.54 -2.65
N PRO A 44 8.60 -19.44 -3.59
CA PRO A 44 8.05 -19.41 -4.95
C PRO A 44 6.58 -19.88 -5.02
N THR A 45 6.14 -20.67 -4.05
CA THR A 45 4.75 -21.15 -3.90
C THR A 45 4.38 -21.22 -2.42
N PRO A 46 3.09 -21.24 -2.06
CA PRO A 46 2.67 -21.31 -0.64
C PRO A 46 3.23 -22.52 0.12
N ASP A 47 3.35 -23.67 -0.56
CA ASP A 47 3.80 -24.94 0.03
C ASP A 47 5.32 -25.15 -0.01
N ALA A 48 6.06 -24.24 -0.65
CA ALA A 48 7.52 -24.30 -0.67
C ALA A 48 8.11 -23.94 0.71
N GLU A 49 9.33 -24.41 0.94
CA GLU A 49 10.09 -24.01 2.12
C GLU A 49 10.23 -22.48 2.21
N PRO A 50 10.17 -21.90 3.42
CA PRO A 50 10.30 -20.46 3.59
C PRO A 50 11.62 -19.94 3.02
N TYR A 51 11.55 -18.81 2.31
CA TYR A 51 12.74 -18.15 1.79
C TYR A 51 12.78 -16.70 2.28
N PHE A 52 13.36 -16.52 3.47
CA PHE A 52 13.34 -15.22 4.13
C PHE A 52 14.47 -14.31 3.68
N GLN A 53 14.13 -13.04 3.45
CA GLN A 53 15.08 -11.96 3.19
C GLN A 53 14.72 -10.70 3.99
N THR A 54 15.64 -9.74 4.00
CA THR A 54 15.46 -8.49 4.75
C THR A 54 15.05 -7.35 3.82
N PHE A 55 14.04 -6.60 4.24
CA PHE A 55 13.70 -5.28 3.72
C PHE A 55 13.89 -4.26 4.83
N VAL A 56 14.85 -3.34 4.65
CA VAL A 56 15.14 -2.26 5.58
C VAL A 56 14.58 -0.97 5.01
N VAL A 57 13.74 -0.28 5.76
CA VAL A 57 13.30 1.09 5.45
C VAL A 57 14.01 2.04 6.41
N THR A 58 14.89 2.87 5.88
CA THR A 58 15.66 3.85 6.66
C THR A 58 14.94 5.19 6.73
N ALA A 59 14.15 5.54 5.71
CA ALA A 59 13.30 6.72 5.71
C ALA A 59 12.05 6.50 4.85
N ALA A 60 10.93 7.05 5.30
CA ALA A 60 9.68 7.11 4.56
C ALA A 60 9.11 8.53 4.73
N GLY A 61 9.06 9.27 3.63
CA GLY A 61 8.47 10.61 3.55
C GLY A 61 7.04 10.56 3.00
N ALA A 62 6.50 11.72 2.65
CA ALA A 62 5.16 11.81 2.07
C ALA A 62 5.01 10.99 0.77
N ASP A 63 6.01 11.06 -0.11
CA ASP A 63 6.00 10.46 -1.45
C ASP A 63 7.30 9.71 -1.81
N THR A 64 8.22 9.57 -0.85
CA THR A 64 9.56 9.01 -1.04
C THR A 64 9.85 7.90 -0.05
N LEU A 65 10.65 6.92 -0.50
CA LEU A 65 11.09 5.77 0.30
C LEU A 65 12.59 5.56 0.10
N ALA A 66 13.32 5.33 1.20
CA ALA A 66 14.73 4.98 1.18
C ALA A 66 15.02 3.76 2.06
N GLY A 67 16.03 2.99 1.69
CA GLY A 67 16.40 1.78 2.39
C GLY A 67 17.09 0.75 1.51
N SER A 68 16.96 -0.52 1.85
CA SER A 68 17.49 -1.63 1.06
C SER A 68 16.51 -2.81 1.05
N PHE A 69 16.43 -3.51 -0.08
CA PHE A 69 15.62 -4.71 -0.24
C PHE A 69 16.51 -5.86 -0.69
N TYR A 70 16.53 -6.93 0.11
CA TYR A 70 17.43 -8.07 -0.07
C TYR A 70 18.90 -7.63 -0.22
N GLY A 71 19.34 -6.71 0.64
CA GLY A 71 20.72 -6.22 0.67
C GLY A 71 21.10 -5.25 -0.46
N THR A 72 20.21 -4.99 -1.41
CA THR A 72 20.41 -4.00 -2.48
C THR A 72 19.75 -2.68 -2.12
N GLU A 73 20.45 -1.57 -2.33
CA GLU A 73 19.91 -0.23 -2.10
C GLU A 73 18.69 0.05 -2.98
N ILE A 74 17.70 0.73 -2.40
CA ILE A 74 16.47 1.14 -3.09
C ILE A 74 16.74 2.39 -3.93
N GLY A 75 16.40 2.31 -5.22
CA GLY A 75 16.25 3.44 -6.12
C GLY A 75 14.78 3.74 -6.43
N GLU A 76 14.49 4.96 -6.88
CA GLU A 76 13.16 5.39 -7.34
C GLU A 76 12.01 5.07 -6.35
N GLY A 77 12.29 5.15 -5.05
CA GLY A 77 11.32 4.82 -4.00
C GLY A 77 10.16 5.81 -3.95
N ARG A 78 8.93 5.29 -4.00
CA ARG A 78 7.67 6.05 -3.98
C ARG A 78 6.71 5.52 -2.95
N ILE A 79 5.92 6.44 -2.38
CA ILE A 79 4.81 6.16 -1.47
C ILE A 79 3.56 6.86 -2.00
N ASN A 80 2.40 6.24 -1.83
CA ASN A 80 1.10 6.85 -2.08
C ASN A 80 0.12 6.42 -0.96
N THR A 81 -0.53 7.40 -0.32
CA THR A 81 -1.48 7.18 0.78
C THR A 81 -2.90 7.65 0.45
N ASP A 82 -3.12 8.18 -0.76
CA ASP A 82 -4.37 8.83 -1.18
C ASP A 82 -5.52 7.83 -1.41
N TRP A 83 -5.21 6.55 -1.53
CA TRP A 83 -6.16 5.48 -1.84
C TRP A 83 -6.68 4.75 -0.58
N GLY A 84 -6.58 5.40 0.59
CA GLY A 84 -7.03 4.84 1.87
C GLY A 84 -6.15 3.71 2.40
N ALA A 85 -5.02 3.44 1.75
CA ALA A 85 -4.00 2.48 2.15
C ALA A 85 -2.62 3.04 1.82
N LEU A 86 -1.60 2.56 2.52
CA LEU A 86 -0.21 2.91 2.24
C LEU A 86 0.30 1.98 1.14
N HIS A 87 0.46 2.52 -0.06
CA HIS A 87 1.11 1.88 -1.19
C HIS A 87 2.56 2.33 -1.31
N LEU A 88 3.44 1.42 -1.70
CA LEU A 88 4.84 1.71 -1.98
C LEU A 88 5.31 1.03 -3.26
N ALA A 89 6.28 1.65 -3.93
CA ALA A 89 6.99 1.06 -5.05
C ALA A 89 8.46 1.50 -5.04
N PHE A 90 9.35 0.67 -5.57
CA PHE A 90 10.76 1.00 -5.70
C PHE A 90 11.43 0.10 -6.74
N VAL A 91 12.65 0.47 -7.13
CA VAL A 91 13.51 -0.31 -8.01
C VAL A 91 14.75 -0.75 -7.25
N THR A 92 15.06 -2.04 -7.32
CA THR A 92 16.41 -2.55 -7.05
C THR A 92 16.94 -3.21 -8.32
N GLY A 93 18.12 -3.80 -8.28
CA GLY A 93 18.62 -4.57 -9.40
C GLY A 93 19.92 -5.27 -9.08
N ASP A 94 20.29 -6.20 -9.95
CA ASP A 94 21.62 -6.77 -9.98
C ASP A 94 22.15 -6.71 -11.43
N GLY A 95 23.23 -7.43 -11.73
CA GLY A 95 23.81 -7.48 -13.08
C GLY A 95 22.86 -8.00 -14.17
N SER A 96 21.70 -8.56 -13.82
CA SER A 96 20.68 -9.03 -14.76
C SER A 96 19.62 -7.99 -15.11
N GLY A 97 19.57 -6.85 -14.40
CA GLY A 97 18.65 -5.75 -14.69
C GLY A 97 17.80 -5.32 -13.49
N ALA A 98 16.79 -4.50 -13.77
CA ALA A 98 15.93 -3.89 -12.76
C ALA A 98 14.89 -4.87 -12.21
N TYR A 99 14.64 -4.76 -10.91
CA TYR A 99 13.58 -5.41 -10.15
C TYR A 99 12.58 -4.34 -9.73
N ASN A 100 11.42 -4.34 -10.38
CA ASN A 100 10.33 -3.42 -10.04
C ASN A 100 9.53 -4.06 -8.91
N THR A 101 9.55 -3.44 -7.74
CA THR A 101 8.90 -3.95 -6.54
C THR A 101 7.79 -3.01 -6.11
N SER A 102 6.63 -3.55 -5.75
CA SER A 102 5.50 -2.79 -5.23
C SER A 102 4.81 -3.55 -4.11
N ALA A 103 4.29 -2.83 -3.11
CA ALA A 103 3.53 -3.42 -2.02
C ALA A 103 2.44 -2.48 -1.49
N VAL A 104 1.49 -3.06 -0.76
CA VAL A 104 0.52 -2.34 0.06
C VAL A 104 0.64 -2.81 1.51
N LEU A 105 0.55 -1.88 2.45
CA LEU A 105 0.43 -2.19 3.86
C LEU A 105 -1.03 -2.55 4.18
N ASP A 106 -1.24 -3.79 4.61
CA ASP A 106 -2.52 -4.34 5.02
C ASP A 106 -2.42 -4.79 6.49
N GLY A 107 -2.86 -3.90 7.38
CA GLY A 107 -2.64 -4.05 8.82
C GLY A 107 -1.16 -4.00 9.18
N ASP A 108 -0.64 -5.11 9.67
CA ASP A 108 0.76 -5.31 10.08
C ASP A 108 1.61 -6.04 9.02
N VAL A 109 1.04 -6.31 7.84
CA VAL A 109 1.67 -7.08 6.76
C VAL A 109 1.82 -6.22 5.52
N LEU A 110 3.04 -6.16 4.99
CA LEU A 110 3.25 -5.71 3.61
C LEU A 110 2.97 -6.87 2.67
N ARG A 111 2.08 -6.65 1.70
CA ARG A 111 1.78 -7.60 0.63
C ARG A 111 2.29 -7.02 -0.68
N GLY A 112 3.20 -7.72 -1.35
CA GLY A 112 3.90 -7.16 -2.50
C GLY A 112 4.24 -8.15 -3.58
N THR A 113 4.76 -7.57 -4.66
CA THR A 113 5.27 -8.30 -5.82
C THR A 113 6.58 -7.70 -6.28
N THR A 114 7.44 -8.54 -6.85
CA THR A 114 8.67 -8.11 -7.52
C THR A 114 8.69 -8.70 -8.93
N HIS A 115 8.78 -7.83 -9.93
CA HIS A 115 8.81 -8.21 -11.34
C HIS A 115 10.19 -7.91 -11.94
N SER A 116 10.82 -8.94 -12.51
CA SER A 116 12.08 -8.81 -13.24
C SER A 116 11.91 -9.26 -14.68
N LEU A 117 12.11 -8.33 -15.62
CA LEU A 117 12.19 -8.65 -17.04
C LEU A 117 13.50 -9.34 -17.40
N GLY A 118 14.60 -8.97 -16.75
CA GLY A 118 15.94 -9.52 -17.03
C GLY A 118 16.12 -10.97 -16.55
N ARG A 119 15.40 -11.36 -15.50
CA ARG A 119 15.38 -12.73 -14.97
C ARG A 119 14.14 -13.53 -15.33
N ASP A 120 13.19 -12.93 -16.06
CA ASP A 120 11.93 -13.54 -16.49
C ASP A 120 11.12 -14.14 -15.33
N PHE A 121 10.82 -13.34 -14.30
CA PHE A 121 9.97 -13.80 -13.20
C PHE A 121 9.08 -12.71 -12.59
N LEU A 122 7.99 -13.16 -11.99
CA LEU A 122 7.14 -12.41 -11.06
C LEU A 122 7.09 -13.15 -9.72
N ALA A 123 7.57 -12.51 -8.66
CA ALA A 123 7.47 -13.01 -7.30
C ALA A 123 6.31 -12.34 -6.58
N VAL A 124 5.58 -13.11 -5.76
CA VAL A 124 4.59 -12.62 -4.80
C VAL A 124 5.15 -12.87 -3.40
N TRP A 125 5.04 -11.89 -2.51
CA TRP A 125 5.64 -11.99 -1.19
C TRP A 125 4.83 -11.26 -0.12
N THR A 126 5.08 -11.65 1.12
CA THR A 126 4.62 -10.91 2.30
C THR A 126 5.79 -10.52 3.17
N ALA A 127 5.71 -9.39 3.84
CA ALA A 127 6.69 -9.00 4.84
C ALA A 127 6.03 -8.61 6.17
N ARG A 128 6.67 -9.01 7.26
CA ARG A 128 6.27 -8.66 8.63
C ARG A 128 7.42 -7.97 9.33
N ARG A 129 7.11 -7.10 10.28
CA ARG A 129 8.11 -6.44 11.11
C ARG A 129 8.98 -7.47 11.84
N GLN A 130 10.30 -7.28 11.83
CA GLN A 130 11.25 -8.08 12.62
C GLN A 130 11.30 -7.60 14.07
#